data_AF-A0A7I7TG94-F1
#
_entry.id   AF-A0A7I7TG94-F1
#
_cell.length_a   1.000
_cell.length_b   1.000
_cell.length_c   1.000
_cell.angle_alpha   90.00
_cell.angle_beta   90.00
_cell.angle_gamma   90.00
#
_symmetry.space_group_name_H-M   'P 1'
#
loop_
_entity.id
_entity.type
_entity.pdbx_description
1 polymer ?
#
loop_
_entity_poly.entity_id
_entity_poly.type
_entity_poly.pdbx_seq_one_letter_code
_entity_poly.pdbx_strand_id
1 'polypeptide(L)'
;MPATAFNVLAITGYDAALSVYKNPAFSSCVSVAGPFSGMPITPGESDDVTELIEQHSANVPMAEHITSQDPPLHTRTRGLMNTLLTPKRLKENEDFMWRLADQQLDTFLANGQCEFLADYAKPFSLLVIADLLGVPAEDHMDFAAVFAGKNVGEIGSQAPRRTTRWSG
;
A
#
# COMPACT_ATOMS: atom_id res chain seq x y z
N MET A 1 -27.33 -7.25 -5.25
CA MET A 1 -26.14 -8.09 -4.95
C MET A 1 -26.14 -8.34 -3.45
N PRO A 2 -26.02 -9.57 -2.95
CA PRO A 2 -26.02 -9.80 -1.50
C PRO A 2 -24.75 -9.19 -0.89
N ALA A 3 -24.91 -8.38 0.15
CA ALA A 3 -23.80 -7.86 0.92
C ALA A 3 -23.06 -9.04 1.59
N THR A 4 -21.74 -8.96 1.67
CA THR A 4 -20.94 -9.96 2.40
C THR A 4 -21.27 -9.95 3.90
N ALA A 5 -20.77 -10.92 4.67
CA ALA A 5 -20.93 -10.95 6.12
C ALA A 5 -20.42 -9.70 6.87
N PHE A 6 -19.67 -8.82 6.19
CA PHE A 6 -19.14 -7.56 6.71
C PHE A 6 -19.82 -6.33 6.09
N ASN A 7 -20.98 -6.50 5.44
CA ASN A 7 -21.68 -5.45 4.71
C ASN A 7 -20.83 -4.78 3.61
N VAL A 8 -19.86 -5.50 3.04
CA VAL A 8 -19.03 -5.04 1.92
C VAL A 8 -19.67 -5.45 0.60
N LEU A 9 -19.67 -4.53 -0.36
CA LEU A 9 -19.94 -4.80 -1.77
C LEU A 9 -18.64 -5.15 -2.50
N ALA A 10 -18.54 -6.39 -2.99
CA ALA A 10 -17.42 -6.79 -3.84
C ALA A 10 -17.71 -6.45 -5.31
N ILE A 11 -16.83 -5.66 -5.92
CA ILE A 11 -16.92 -5.29 -7.34
C ILE A 11 -15.83 -6.03 -8.11
N THR A 12 -16.23 -6.94 -8.98
CA THR A 12 -15.32 -7.79 -9.77
C THR A 12 -15.39 -7.52 -11.28
N GLY A 13 -16.36 -6.71 -11.72
CA GLY A 13 -16.47 -6.28 -13.12
C GLY A 13 -15.58 -5.07 -13.41
N TYR A 14 -14.87 -5.10 -14.54
CA TYR A 14 -13.92 -4.05 -14.93
C TYR A 14 -14.57 -2.66 -15.02
N ASP A 15 -15.65 -2.51 -15.80
CA ASP A 15 -16.31 -1.21 -15.99
C ASP A 15 -16.91 -0.67 -14.69
N ALA A 16 -17.50 -1.56 -13.89
CA ALA A 16 -18.04 -1.20 -12.58
C ALA A 16 -16.93 -0.70 -11.64
N ALA A 17 -15.79 -1.40 -11.58
CA ALA A 17 -14.64 -0.98 -10.77
C ALA A 17 -14.08 0.37 -11.25
N LEU A 18 -13.96 0.57 -12.56
CA LEU A 18 -13.47 1.83 -13.13
C LEU A 18 -14.41 2.99 -12.82
N SER A 19 -15.72 2.75 -12.79
CA SER A 19 -16.72 3.77 -12.45
C SER A 19 -16.59 4.24 -11.00
N VAL A 20 -16.32 3.33 -10.06
CA VAL A 20 -16.04 3.66 -8.65
C VAL A 20 -14.72 4.39 -8.52
N TYR A 21 -13.65 3.87 -9.13
CA TYR A 21 -12.30 4.44 -9.02
C TYR A 21 -12.21 5.90 -9.48
N LYS A 22 -13.04 6.31 -10.46
CA LYS A 22 -13.06 7.66 -11.00
C LYS A 22 -14.08 8.59 -10.33
N ASN A 23 -14.92 8.08 -9.45
CA ASN A 23 -16.01 8.84 -8.85
C ASN A 23 -15.58 9.38 -7.47
N PRO A 24 -15.42 10.71 -7.31
CA PRO A 24 -14.97 11.31 -6.05
C PRO A 24 -15.98 11.20 -4.90
N ALA A 25 -17.21 10.72 -5.16
CA ALA A 25 -18.17 10.42 -4.12
C ALA A 25 -17.76 9.20 -3.26
N PHE A 26 -16.85 8.36 -3.75
CA PHE A 26 -16.29 7.25 -2.96
C PHE A 26 -15.01 7.73 -2.26
N SER A 27 -15.10 7.92 -0.95
CA SER A 27 -13.95 8.25 -0.11
C SER A 27 -12.91 7.12 -0.09
N SER A 28 -11.65 7.51 -0.04
CA SER A 28 -10.51 6.60 0.11
C SER A 28 -10.14 6.31 1.57
N CYS A 29 -10.86 6.87 2.55
CA CYS A 29 -10.47 6.80 3.97
C CYS A 29 -10.29 5.37 4.49
N VAL A 30 -10.96 4.38 3.90
CA VAL A 30 -10.84 2.96 4.27
C VAL A 30 -10.16 2.10 3.21
N SER A 31 -9.48 2.67 2.21
CA SER A 31 -8.88 1.93 1.10
C SER A 31 -7.93 0.81 1.52
N VAL A 32 -7.21 1.00 2.63
CA VAL A 32 -6.23 0.02 3.12
C VAL A 32 -6.86 -1.00 4.08
N ALA A 33 -7.58 -0.51 5.09
CA ALA A 33 -8.11 -1.36 6.16
C ALA A 33 -9.50 -1.95 5.84
N GLY A 34 -10.20 -1.42 4.84
CA GLY A 34 -11.54 -1.83 4.43
C GLY A 34 -12.53 -1.84 5.60
N PRO A 35 -13.31 -2.93 5.79
CA PRO A 35 -14.28 -3.03 6.88
C PRO A 35 -13.63 -3.17 8.26
N PHE A 36 -12.31 -3.34 8.34
CA PHE A 36 -11.55 -3.46 9.59
C PHE A 36 -10.87 -2.15 10.01
N SER A 37 -11.25 -1.04 9.37
CA SER A 37 -10.76 0.32 9.65
C SER A 37 -11.13 0.84 11.04
N GLY A 38 -12.16 0.27 11.68
CA GLY A 38 -12.73 0.81 12.92
C GLY A 38 -13.68 2.00 12.68
N MET A 39 -14.00 2.32 11.42
CA MET A 39 -14.97 3.37 11.10
C MET A 39 -16.38 3.01 11.60
N PRO A 40 -17.08 3.93 12.28
CA PRO A 40 -18.42 3.70 12.80
C PRO A 40 -19.49 3.89 11.70
N ILE A 41 -19.35 3.19 10.57
CA ILE A 41 -20.30 3.26 9.46
C ILE A 41 -21.29 2.10 9.59
N THR A 42 -22.53 2.42 9.95
CA THR A 42 -23.63 1.45 9.98
C THR A 42 -24.47 1.58 8.70
N PRO A 43 -24.63 0.49 7.92
CA PRO A 43 -25.48 0.54 6.73
C PRO A 43 -26.92 0.91 7.06
N GLY A 44 -27.47 1.89 6.34
CA GLY A 44 -28.87 2.31 6.45
C GLY A 44 -29.21 3.27 7.59
N GLU A 45 -28.24 3.69 8.41
CA GLU A 45 -28.46 4.74 9.43
C GLU A 45 -28.45 6.15 8.83
N SER A 46 -27.67 6.38 7.78
CA SER A 46 -27.62 7.66 7.06
C SER A 46 -27.34 7.44 5.58
N ASP A 47 -27.93 8.29 4.74
CA ASP A 47 -27.62 8.38 3.31
C ASP A 47 -26.37 9.24 3.02
N ASP A 48 -25.90 10.00 4.01
CA ASP A 48 -24.69 10.82 3.95
C ASP A 48 -23.78 10.54 5.17
N VAL A 49 -22.53 10.16 4.90
CA VAL A 49 -21.53 9.82 5.91
C VAL A 49 -20.37 10.82 5.94
N THR A 50 -20.51 11.98 5.28
CA THR A 50 -19.45 12.98 5.16
C THR A 50 -18.94 13.44 6.53
N GLU A 51 -19.84 13.81 7.44
CA GLU A 51 -19.48 14.26 8.80
C GLU A 51 -18.79 13.13 9.61
N LEU A 52 -19.23 11.88 9.45
CA LEU A 52 -18.58 10.73 10.10
C LEU A 52 -17.15 10.55 9.60
N ILE A 53 -16.92 10.69 8.29
CA ILE A 53 -15.58 10.62 7.69
C ILE A 53 -14.70 11.75 8.21
N GLU A 54 -15.19 12.98 8.22
CA GLU A 54 -14.42 14.14 8.73
C GLU A 54 -14.00 13.96 10.18
N GLN A 55 -14.88 13.42 11.02
CA GLN A 55 -14.61 13.23 12.45
C GLN A 55 -13.65 12.06 12.75
N HIS A 56 -13.65 10.99 11.94
CA HIS A 56 -12.99 9.73 12.29
C HIS A 56 -11.84 9.32 11.38
N SER A 57 -11.76 9.85 10.15
CA SER A 57 -10.79 9.41 9.14
C SER A 57 -9.33 9.52 9.60
N ALA A 58 -9.00 10.51 10.43
CA ALA A 58 -7.65 10.67 10.99
C ALA A 58 -7.21 9.52 11.91
N ASN A 59 -8.15 8.73 12.44
CA ASN A 59 -7.88 7.61 13.35
C ASN A 59 -7.84 6.25 12.62
N VAL A 60 -8.12 6.22 11.31
CA VAL A 60 -8.06 4.99 10.52
C VAL A 60 -6.59 4.57 10.33
N PRO A 61 -6.26 3.27 10.32
CA PRO A 61 -4.90 2.82 10.03
C PRO A 61 -4.38 3.42 8.71
N MET A 62 -3.17 3.99 8.77
CA MET A 62 -2.49 4.59 7.62
C MET A 62 -3.22 5.81 7.04
N ALA A 63 -3.96 6.57 7.84
CA ALA A 63 -4.62 7.82 7.43
C ALA A 63 -3.61 8.89 6.94
N GLU A 64 -2.38 8.85 7.46
CA GLU A 64 -1.28 9.71 7.05
C GLU A 64 -0.75 9.41 5.65
N HIS A 65 -1.07 8.24 5.08
CA HIS A 65 -0.65 7.85 3.74
C HIS A 65 -1.61 8.39 2.68
N ILE A 66 -1.03 8.77 1.53
CA ILE A 66 -1.78 9.28 0.37
C ILE A 66 -2.91 8.35 -0.09
N THR A 67 -2.78 7.04 0.10
CA THR A 67 -3.78 6.04 -0.32
C THR A 67 -5.08 6.09 0.49
N SER A 68 -5.06 6.75 1.65
CA SER A 68 -6.20 6.86 2.57
C SER A 68 -6.76 8.28 2.63
N GLN A 69 -6.35 9.17 1.72
CA GLN A 69 -6.71 10.59 1.73
C GLN A 69 -7.67 10.93 0.60
N ASP A 70 -8.62 11.82 0.89
CA ASP A 70 -9.47 12.46 -0.11
C ASP A 70 -8.98 13.87 -0.46
N PRO A 71 -9.41 14.47 -1.59
CA PRO A 71 -9.22 15.90 -1.83
C PRO A 71 -9.81 16.75 -0.68
N PRO A 72 -9.19 17.88 -0.31
CA PRO A 72 -8.01 18.49 -0.94
C PRO A 72 -6.66 17.96 -0.40
N LEU A 73 -6.66 17.15 0.67
CA LEU A 73 -5.43 16.66 1.29
C LEU A 73 -4.64 15.75 0.34
N HIS A 74 -5.32 14.81 -0.32
CA HIS A 74 -4.73 13.94 -1.34
C HIS A 74 -4.00 14.74 -2.43
N THR A 75 -4.63 15.80 -2.95
CA THR A 75 -4.04 16.64 -4.00
C THR A 75 -2.75 17.31 -3.53
N ARG A 76 -2.71 17.78 -2.28
CA ARG A 76 -1.50 18.39 -1.70
C ARG A 76 -0.39 17.36 -1.51
N THR A 77 -0.69 16.22 -0.89
CA THR A 77 0.28 15.13 -0.65
C THR A 77 0.84 14.60 -1.98
N ARG A 78 -0.02 14.36 -2.97
CA ARG A 78 0.38 13.93 -4.32
C ARG A 78 1.28 14.94 -5.00
N GLY A 79 0.99 16.22 -4.84
CA GLY A 79 1.81 17.31 -5.37
C GLY A 79 3.26 17.26 -4.87
N LEU A 80 3.45 16.98 -3.57
CA LEU A 80 4.78 16.81 -2.98
C LEU A 80 5.48 15.56 -3.52
N MET A 81 4.79 14.41 -3.55
CA MET A 81 5.37 13.15 -4.04
C MET A 81 5.81 13.22 -5.51
N ASN A 82 5.05 13.91 -6.37
CA ASN A 82 5.38 14.03 -7.78
C ASN A 82 6.75 14.70 -8.04
N THR A 83 7.28 15.46 -7.09
CA THR A 83 8.64 16.04 -7.20
C THR A 83 9.74 14.99 -7.16
N LEU A 84 9.48 13.81 -6.57
CA LEU A 84 10.40 12.68 -6.52
C LEU A 84 10.26 11.75 -7.73
N LEU A 85 9.12 11.82 -8.43
CA LEU A 85 8.76 10.93 -9.55
C LEU A 85 8.86 11.64 -10.92
N THR A 86 9.81 12.57 -11.07
CA THR A 86 10.00 13.26 -12.34
C THR A 86 10.56 12.31 -13.41
N PRO A 87 10.30 12.56 -14.71
CA PRO A 87 10.83 11.71 -15.79
C PRO A 87 12.36 11.55 -15.74
N LYS A 88 13.08 12.62 -15.35
CA LYS A 88 14.53 12.58 -15.16
C LYS A 88 14.91 11.63 -14.03
N ARG A 89 14.29 11.76 -12.86
CA ARG A 89 14.62 10.92 -11.69
C ARG A 89 14.29 9.45 -11.94
N LEU A 90 13.18 9.17 -12.63
CA LEU A 90 12.80 7.82 -13.04
C LEU A 90 13.82 7.21 -14.00
N LYS A 91 14.34 7.97 -14.97
CA LYS A 91 15.40 7.48 -15.87
C LYS A 91 16.70 7.16 -15.11
N GLU A 92 17.11 8.04 -14.19
CA GLU A 92 18.29 7.80 -13.35
C GLU A 92 18.12 6.57 -12.44
N ASN A 93 16.89 6.32 -11.95
CA ASN A 93 16.54 5.15 -11.16
C ASN A 93 16.51 3.87 -12.01
N GLU A 94 16.08 3.94 -13.27
CA GLU A 94 16.18 2.83 -14.24
C GLU A 94 17.65 2.44 -14.49
N ASP A 95 18.53 3.42 -14.71
CA ASP A 95 19.97 3.16 -14.86
C ASP A 95 20.56 2.51 -13.58
N PHE A 96 20.08 2.91 -12.40
CA PHE A 96 20.41 2.27 -11.13
C PHE A 96 19.92 0.83 -11.03
N MET A 97 18.67 0.55 -11.44
CA MET A 97 18.10 -0.81 -11.45
C MET A 97 18.95 -1.79 -12.24
N TRP A 98 19.48 -1.38 -13.40
CA TRP A 98 20.37 -2.23 -14.21
C TRP A 98 21.62 -2.65 -13.43
N ARG A 99 22.31 -1.69 -12.80
CA ARG A 99 23.50 -1.99 -11.99
C ARG A 99 23.16 -2.83 -10.76
N LEU A 100 22.04 -2.55 -10.11
CA LEU A 100 21.60 -3.28 -8.93
C LEU A 100 21.22 -4.73 -9.28
N ALA A 101 20.62 -4.96 -10.45
CA ALA A 101 20.25 -6.29 -10.91
C ALA A 101 21.49 -7.17 -11.06
N ASP A 102 22.54 -6.68 -11.72
CA ASP A 102 23.82 -7.38 -11.84
C ASP A 102 24.42 -7.68 -10.45
N GLN A 103 24.49 -6.67 -9.58
CA GLN A 103 25.01 -6.82 -8.22
C GLN A 103 24.26 -7.86 -7.40
N GLN A 104 22.93 -7.89 -7.47
CA GLN A 104 22.14 -8.90 -6.75
C GLN A 104 22.29 -10.29 -7.33
N LEU A 105 22.32 -10.42 -8.66
CA LEU A 105 22.54 -11.71 -9.32
C LEU A 105 23.91 -12.30 -8.94
N ASP A 106 24.95 -11.47 -8.90
CA ASP A 106 26.31 -11.90 -8.52
C ASP A 106 26.38 -12.56 -7.13
N THR A 107 25.45 -12.26 -6.23
CA THR A 107 25.43 -12.83 -4.87
C THR A 107 25.12 -14.34 -4.83
N PHE A 108 24.42 -14.87 -5.84
CA PHE A 108 23.99 -16.27 -5.86
C PHE A 108 24.24 -16.99 -7.19
N LEU A 109 24.67 -16.30 -8.24
CA LEU A 109 24.86 -16.88 -9.57
C LEU A 109 25.81 -18.09 -9.55
N ALA A 110 26.92 -17.98 -8.81
CA ALA A 110 27.92 -19.05 -8.68
C ALA A 110 27.38 -20.31 -7.98
N ASN A 111 26.37 -20.16 -7.11
CA ASN A 111 25.76 -21.26 -6.40
C ASN A 111 24.74 -22.02 -7.26
N GLY A 112 24.28 -21.44 -8.37
CA GLY A 112 23.30 -22.03 -9.29
C GLY A 112 21.88 -22.15 -8.71
N GLN A 113 21.62 -21.64 -7.51
CA GLN A 113 20.33 -21.67 -6.82
C GLN A 113 20.23 -20.53 -5.78
N CYS A 114 19.00 -20.09 -5.50
CA CYS A 114 18.69 -19.10 -4.45
C CYS A 114 17.24 -19.25 -3.95
N GLU A 115 16.94 -18.70 -2.78
CA GLU A 115 15.57 -18.40 -2.37
C GLU A 115 15.19 -17.04 -2.95
N PHE A 116 14.53 -17.03 -4.10
CA PHE A 116 14.34 -15.83 -4.91
C PHE A 116 13.68 -14.66 -4.15
N LEU A 117 12.79 -14.94 -3.19
CA LEU A 117 12.10 -13.87 -2.46
C LEU A 117 13.06 -13.15 -1.50
N ALA A 118 13.78 -13.88 -0.66
CA ALA A 118 14.72 -13.34 0.32
C ALA A 118 16.03 -12.86 -0.32
N ASP A 119 16.54 -13.59 -1.30
CA ASP A 119 17.88 -13.34 -1.87
C ASP A 119 17.85 -12.28 -2.99
N TYR A 120 16.71 -12.09 -3.68
CA TYR A 120 16.61 -11.16 -4.80
C TYR A 120 15.45 -10.17 -4.67
N ALA A 121 14.19 -10.63 -4.68
CA ALA A 121 13.03 -9.76 -4.89
C ALA A 121 12.85 -8.72 -3.77
N LYS A 122 12.96 -9.14 -2.50
CA LYS A 122 12.88 -8.23 -1.35
C LYS A 122 14.02 -7.19 -1.35
N PRO A 123 15.31 -7.56 -1.33
CA PRO A 123 16.40 -6.59 -1.30
C PRO A 123 16.41 -5.69 -2.54
N PHE A 124 16.18 -6.24 -3.74
CA PHE A 124 16.15 -5.45 -4.97
C PHE A 124 15.07 -4.36 -4.90
N SER A 125 13.83 -4.73 -4.57
CA SER A 125 12.72 -3.76 -4.51
C SER A 125 12.92 -2.66 -3.46
N LEU A 126 13.46 -3.01 -2.29
CA LEU A 126 13.77 -2.04 -1.23
C LEU A 126 14.86 -1.05 -1.65
N LEU A 127 15.93 -1.54 -2.28
CA LEU A 127 17.04 -0.70 -2.72
C LEU A 127 16.65 0.20 -3.89
N VAL A 128 15.78 -0.26 -4.78
CA VAL A 128 15.17 0.59 -5.83
C VAL A 128 14.39 1.76 -5.23
N ILE A 129 13.60 1.50 -4.18
CA ILE A 129 12.86 2.55 -3.47
C ILE A 129 13.83 3.48 -2.73
N ALA A 130 14.88 2.95 -2.10
CA ALA A 130 15.90 3.75 -1.41
C ALA A 130 16.58 4.73 -2.38
N ASP A 131 17.02 4.25 -3.55
CA ASP A 131 17.56 5.12 -4.61
C ASP A 131 16.52 6.17 -5.03
N LEU A 132 15.29 5.75 -5.34
CA LEU A 132 14.22 6.66 -5.79
C LEU A 132 13.93 7.79 -4.78
N LEU A 133 14.03 7.49 -3.48
CA LEU A 133 13.90 8.47 -2.38
C LEU A 133 15.14 9.34 -2.17
N GLY A 134 16.24 9.07 -2.87
CA GLY A 134 17.50 9.81 -2.79
C GLY A 134 18.36 9.44 -1.59
N VAL A 135 18.19 8.24 -1.03
CA VAL A 135 19.04 7.74 0.06
C VAL A 135 20.47 7.57 -0.48
N PRO A 136 21.51 8.08 0.21
CA PRO A 136 22.90 7.87 -0.17
C PRO A 136 23.26 6.37 -0.25
N ALA A 137 24.09 5.99 -1.22
CA ALA A 137 24.40 4.58 -1.49
C ALA A 137 25.05 3.87 -0.28
N GLU A 138 25.80 4.61 0.53
CA GLU A 138 26.40 4.13 1.78
C GLU A 138 25.36 3.71 2.83
N ASP A 139 24.17 4.31 2.82
CA ASP A 139 23.10 4.06 3.79
C ASP A 139 22.08 3.02 3.29
N HIS A 140 22.24 2.51 2.07
CA HIS A 140 21.29 1.59 1.43
C HIS A 140 21.11 0.28 2.20
N MET A 141 22.20 -0.28 2.73
CA MET A 141 22.11 -1.52 3.52
C MET A 141 21.43 -1.30 4.87
N ASP A 142 21.70 -0.17 5.53
CA ASP A 142 21.04 0.20 6.78
C ASP A 142 19.55 0.47 6.55
N PHE A 143 19.20 1.16 5.47
CA PHE A 143 17.83 1.34 5.02
C PHE A 143 17.13 -0.01 4.82
N ALA A 144 17.73 -0.92 4.03
CA ALA A 144 17.17 -2.24 3.79
C ALA A 144 17.00 -3.04 5.10
N ALA A 145 17.97 -3.00 6.01
CA ALA A 145 17.92 -3.72 7.28
C ALA A 145 16.76 -3.27 8.18
N VAL A 146 16.46 -1.96 8.23
CA VAL A 146 15.34 -1.41 9.02
C VAL A 146 13.98 -1.91 8.51
N PHE A 147 13.85 -2.15 7.21
CA PHE A 147 12.60 -2.58 6.57
C PHE A 147 12.50 -4.10 6.37
N ALA A 148 13.61 -4.84 6.33
CA ALA A 148 13.63 -6.28 6.16
C ALA A 148 12.90 -7.06 7.27
N GLY A 149 12.83 -6.48 8.48
CA GLY A 149 12.12 -7.06 9.63
C GLY A 149 10.67 -6.61 9.82
N LYS A 150 10.12 -5.76 8.94
CA LYS A 150 8.77 -5.19 9.09
C LYS A 150 7.85 -5.71 7.99
N ASN A 151 6.76 -6.38 8.37
CA ASN A 151 5.67 -6.67 7.44
C ASN A 151 4.95 -5.36 7.11
N VAL A 152 5.16 -4.83 5.90
CA VAL A 152 4.40 -3.69 5.39
C VAL A 152 2.94 -4.13 5.22
N GLY A 153 2.02 -3.49 5.94
CA GLY A 153 0.57 -3.76 5.84
C GLY A 153 0.02 -4.83 6.80
N GLU A 154 0.76 -5.25 7.83
CA GLU A 154 0.16 -6.04 8.90
C GLU A 154 -0.83 -5.17 9.69
N ILE A 155 -2.13 -5.41 9.46
CA ILE A 155 -3.17 -5.04 10.43
C ILE A 155 -2.84 -5.86 11.67
N GLY A 156 -2.56 -5.19 12.80
CA GLY A 156 -2.06 -5.81 14.02
C GLY A 156 -2.84 -7.08 14.41
N SER A 157 -2.21 -7.96 15.19
CA SER A 157 -2.72 -9.28 15.62
C SER A 157 -4.11 -9.29 16.30
N GLN A 158 -4.70 -8.11 16.53
CA GLN A 158 -6.05 -7.91 17.04
C GLN A 158 -7.15 -7.89 15.96
N ALA A 159 -6.82 -8.07 14.67
CA ALA A 159 -7.84 -8.24 13.64
C ALA A 159 -8.75 -9.44 14.00
N PRO A 160 -10.10 -9.28 14.02
CA PRO A 160 -11.01 -10.32 14.47
C PRO A 160 -10.94 -11.54 13.56
N ARG A 161 -10.22 -12.58 14.00
CA ARG A 161 -10.17 -13.88 13.34
C ARG A 161 -11.41 -14.68 13.75
N ARG A 162 -12.41 -14.75 12.88
CA ARG A 162 -13.56 -15.63 13.14
C ARG A 162 -13.13 -17.08 12.94
N THR A 163 -13.01 -17.83 14.04
CA THR A 163 -12.84 -19.29 14.06
C THR A 163 -14.13 -19.97 13.62
N THR A 164 -14.41 -20.00 12.31
CA THR A 164 -15.48 -20.88 11.80
C THR A 164 -14.96 -22.31 11.76
N ARG A 165 -15.29 -23.06 12.81
CA ARG A 165 -15.25 -24.53 12.81
C ARG A 165 -16.34 -25.01 11.86
N TRP A 166 -15.94 -25.52 10.70
CA TRP A 166 -16.85 -26.21 9.78
C TRP A 166 -17.29 -27.53 10.43
N SER A 167 -18.55 -27.63 10.85
CA SER A 167 -19.21 -28.89 11.14
C SER A 167 -20.01 -29.29 9.90
N GLY A 168 -19.63 -30.42 9.30
CA GLY A 168 -20.39 -31.07 8.23
C GLY A 168 -21.66 -31.74 8.73
#